data_AF-A0A4R4WL09-F1
#
_entry.id   AF-A0A4R4WL09-F1
#
_cell.length_a   1.000
_cell.length_b   1.000
_cell.length_c   1.000
_cell.angle_alpha   90.00
_cell.angle_beta   90.00
_cell.angle_gamma   90.00
#
_symmetry.space_group_name_H-M   'P 1'
#
loop_
_entity.id
_entity.type
_entity.pdbx_description
1 polymer ?
#
loop_
_entity_poly.entity_id
_entity_poly.type
_entity_poly.pdbx_seq_one_letter_code
_entity_poly.pdbx_strand_id
1 'polypeptide(L)'
;MSRRLLLLLMATVALLSGTAWAADPPDPRITAATAAWANDPLYVDPDYTSVVDATQAAEMLRAIESAPVPVYVAVVPTGEWFPEEGDTELLAGRLAAANGKPGVYVVMDGTTTYGTEHEVKAYARASDYAEANQSMGSQLADYLANVKADDRYDAKPARTEPLPPRPERTSEPDRFTTRDAIGNGLGGGVLGLMSGALLAGVVLGVAAMVARRAGGTR
;
A
#
# COMPACT_ATOMS: atom_id res chain seq x y z
N MET A 1 -60.91 6.04 -32.01
CA MET A 1 -59.43 6.02 -31.86
C MET A 1 -59.10 5.38 -30.54
N SER A 2 -58.63 4.14 -30.62
CA SER A 2 -58.67 3.15 -29.56
C SER A 2 -57.57 3.41 -28.52
N ARG A 3 -57.98 3.43 -27.23
CA ARG A 3 -57.15 3.38 -26.00
C ARG A 3 -55.91 2.46 -26.08
N ARG A 4 -55.95 1.47 -26.97
CA ARG A 4 -54.89 0.51 -27.26
C ARG A 4 -53.65 1.14 -27.92
N LEU A 5 -53.80 2.19 -28.73
CA LEU A 5 -52.66 2.86 -29.38
C LEU A 5 -51.91 3.78 -28.39
N LEU A 6 -52.63 4.39 -27.44
CA LEU A 6 -52.05 5.24 -26.39
C LEU A 6 -51.26 4.40 -25.36
N LEU A 7 -51.71 3.18 -25.08
CA LEU A 7 -51.03 2.24 -24.17
C LEU A 7 -49.75 1.66 -24.80
N LEU A 8 -49.72 1.44 -26.11
CA LEU A 8 -48.52 0.99 -26.81
C LEU A 8 -47.44 2.06 -26.89
N LEU A 9 -47.81 3.35 -26.98
CA LEU A 9 -46.84 4.45 -27.00
C LEU A 9 -46.22 4.73 -25.61
N MET A 10 -46.96 4.50 -24.52
CA MET A 10 -46.43 4.61 -23.16
C MET A 10 -45.50 3.46 -22.75
N ALA A 11 -45.66 2.28 -23.37
CA ALA A 11 -44.79 1.14 -23.08
C ALA A 11 -43.38 1.28 -23.69
N THR A 12 -43.21 2.05 -24.77
CA THR A 12 -41.91 2.21 -25.43
C THR A 12 -41.00 3.24 -24.76
N VAL A 13 -41.54 4.22 -24.03
CA VAL A 13 -40.74 5.26 -23.35
C VAL A 13 -40.10 4.74 -22.05
N ALA A 14 -40.69 3.73 -21.40
CA ALA A 14 -40.17 3.17 -20.15
C ALA A 14 -38.95 2.24 -20.33
N LEU A 15 -38.60 1.85 -21.56
CA LEU A 15 -37.46 0.96 -21.84
C LEU A 15 -36.14 1.69 -22.15
N LEU A 16 -36.15 3.02 -22.19
CA LEU A 16 -34.94 3.84 -22.41
C LEU A 16 -34.39 4.48 -21.14
N SER A 17 -35.03 4.27 -19.99
CA SER A 17 -34.48 4.64 -18.68
C SER A 17 -33.58 3.52 -18.16
N GLY A 18 -32.58 3.14 -18.97
CA GLY A 18 -31.43 2.41 -18.44
C GLY A 18 -30.77 3.34 -17.43
N THR A 19 -30.91 3.03 -16.15
CA THR A 19 -30.04 3.59 -15.12
C THR A 19 -28.64 3.15 -15.50
N ALA A 20 -27.91 4.00 -16.23
CA ALA A 20 -26.47 3.99 -16.20
C ALA A 20 -26.11 4.22 -14.73
N TRP A 21 -25.96 3.12 -13.99
CA TRP A 21 -25.15 3.15 -12.78
C TRP A 21 -23.83 3.72 -13.25
N ALA A 22 -23.61 5.00 -12.92
CA ALA A 22 -22.31 5.60 -13.09
C ALA A 22 -21.38 4.67 -12.34
N ALA A 23 -20.57 3.91 -13.10
CA ALA A 23 -19.39 3.29 -12.54
C ALA A 23 -18.68 4.36 -11.72
N ASP A 24 -18.17 4.01 -10.54
CA ASP A 24 -17.40 4.95 -9.73
C ASP A 24 -16.44 5.71 -10.65
N PRO A 25 -16.37 7.05 -10.52
CA PRO A 25 -15.54 7.85 -11.41
C PRO A 25 -14.14 7.23 -11.41
N PRO A 26 -13.58 6.94 -12.60
CA PRO A 26 -12.30 6.25 -12.69
C PRO A 26 -11.26 7.06 -11.92
N ASP A 27 -10.42 6.35 -11.17
CA ASP A 27 -9.38 6.96 -10.35
C ASP A 27 -8.58 7.97 -11.21
N PRO A 28 -8.50 9.25 -10.80
CA PRO A 28 -7.84 10.28 -11.58
C PRO A 28 -6.36 9.98 -11.81
N ARG A 29 -5.69 9.29 -10.86
CA ARG A 29 -4.28 8.87 -10.99
C ARG A 29 -4.12 7.88 -12.14
N ILE A 30 -5.02 6.90 -12.21
CA ILE A 30 -5.04 5.90 -13.29
C ILE A 30 -5.31 6.56 -14.64
N THR A 31 -6.30 7.45 -14.68
CA THR A 31 -6.67 8.16 -15.92
C THR A 31 -5.53 9.04 -16.42
N ALA A 32 -4.85 9.77 -15.53
CA ALA A 32 -3.76 10.65 -15.89
C ALA A 32 -2.50 9.88 -16.33
N ALA A 33 -2.11 8.83 -15.60
CA ALA A 33 -0.95 8.01 -15.94
C ALA A 33 -1.12 7.31 -17.29
N THR A 34 -2.28 6.69 -17.52
CA THR A 34 -2.56 6.00 -18.79
C THR A 34 -2.61 6.96 -19.99
N ALA A 35 -3.12 8.18 -19.79
CA ALA A 35 -3.06 9.20 -20.83
C ALA A 35 -1.62 9.65 -21.13
N ALA A 36 -0.77 9.78 -20.12
CA ALA A 36 0.64 10.14 -20.28
C ALA A 36 1.43 9.06 -21.03
N TRP A 37 1.19 7.78 -20.71
CA TRP A 37 1.81 6.60 -21.34
C TRP A 37 1.49 6.39 -22.82
N ALA A 38 0.63 7.23 -23.40
CA ALA A 38 0.51 7.33 -24.85
C ALA A 38 1.78 7.93 -25.50
N ASN A 39 2.51 8.79 -24.78
CA ASN A 39 3.65 9.53 -25.30
C ASN A 39 4.98 9.17 -24.59
N ASP A 40 4.93 8.95 -23.27
CA ASP A 40 6.11 8.76 -22.44
C ASP A 40 5.84 7.67 -21.40
N PRO A 41 6.71 6.66 -21.19
CA PRO A 41 6.49 5.58 -20.23
C PRO A 41 6.57 6.01 -18.75
N LEU A 42 6.99 7.24 -18.46
CA LEU A 42 7.07 7.82 -17.12
C LEU A 42 5.96 8.85 -16.93
N TYR A 43 5.12 8.63 -15.92
CA TYR A 43 4.18 9.61 -15.41
C TYR A 43 4.61 10.07 -14.01
N VAL A 44 4.61 11.38 -13.79
CA VAL A 44 4.85 12.00 -12.48
C VAL A 44 3.64 12.85 -12.11
N ASP A 45 2.99 12.51 -11.00
CA ASP A 45 1.89 13.26 -10.46
C ASP A 45 2.33 14.69 -10.11
N PRO A 46 1.49 15.73 -10.38
CA PRO A 46 1.80 17.11 -10.04
C PRO A 46 2.28 17.32 -8.59
N ASP A 47 1.78 16.55 -7.63
CA ASP A 47 2.17 16.65 -6.21
C ASP A 47 3.63 16.23 -5.97
N TYR A 48 4.22 15.46 -6.88
CA TYR A 48 5.60 14.96 -6.83
C TYR A 48 6.60 15.78 -7.64
N THR A 49 6.17 16.84 -8.33
CA THR A 49 7.05 17.66 -9.18
C THR A 49 8.15 18.41 -8.42
N SER A 50 7.99 18.60 -7.12
CA SER A 50 9.04 19.16 -6.24
C SER A 50 10.12 18.14 -5.86
N VAL A 51 9.81 16.85 -5.96
CA VAL A 51 10.70 15.73 -5.61
C VAL A 51 11.39 15.20 -6.86
N VAL A 52 10.69 15.15 -8.00
CA VAL A 52 11.22 14.70 -9.29
C VAL A 52 11.48 15.91 -10.18
N ASP A 53 12.73 16.37 -10.19
CA ASP A 53 13.17 17.35 -11.16
C ASP A 53 13.46 16.72 -12.54
N ALA A 54 13.75 17.56 -13.54
CA ALA A 54 14.03 17.11 -14.90
C ALA A 54 15.26 16.18 -15.01
N THR A 55 16.23 16.31 -14.10
CA THR A 55 17.42 15.45 -14.09
C THR A 55 17.05 14.06 -13.62
N GLN A 56 16.27 13.97 -12.54
CA GLN A 56 15.76 12.70 -12.02
C GLN A 56 14.79 12.03 -12.99
N ALA A 57 13.90 12.78 -13.63
CA ALA A 57 13.04 12.24 -14.68
C ALA A 57 13.86 11.63 -15.83
N ALA A 58 14.93 12.30 -16.26
CA ALA A 58 15.83 11.77 -17.29
C ALA A 58 16.66 10.55 -16.82
N GLU A 59 16.97 10.44 -15.54
CA GLU A 59 17.56 9.22 -14.95
C GLU A 59 16.57 8.06 -14.96
N MET A 60 15.33 8.31 -14.53
CA MET A 60 14.27 7.32 -14.52
C MET A 60 13.96 6.81 -15.93
N LEU A 61 13.87 7.70 -16.91
CA LEU A 61 13.68 7.34 -18.32
C LEU A 61 14.80 6.45 -18.84
N ARG A 62 16.06 6.78 -18.56
CA ARG A 62 17.19 5.92 -18.94
C ARG A 62 17.11 4.53 -18.29
N ALA A 63 16.69 4.46 -17.03
CA ALA A 63 16.49 3.18 -16.35
C ALA A 63 15.38 2.36 -17.03
N ILE A 64 14.25 2.99 -17.34
CA ILE A 64 13.12 2.39 -18.07
C ILE A 64 13.56 1.85 -19.44
N GLU A 65 14.30 2.66 -20.22
CA GLU A 65 14.78 2.29 -21.55
C GLU A 65 15.79 1.13 -21.54
N SER A 66 16.53 0.98 -20.43
CA SER A 66 17.51 -0.11 -20.26
C SER A 66 16.89 -1.43 -19.81
N ALA A 67 15.61 -1.45 -19.45
CA ALA A 67 14.93 -2.63 -18.95
C ALA A 67 14.78 -3.70 -20.05
N PRO A 68 14.80 -5.00 -19.70
CA PRO A 68 14.72 -6.09 -20.67
C PRO A 68 13.32 -6.27 -21.29
N VAL A 69 12.30 -5.58 -20.76
CA VAL A 69 10.90 -5.60 -21.19
C VAL A 69 10.31 -4.19 -21.10
N PRO A 70 9.19 -3.89 -21.77
CA PRO A 70 8.50 -2.61 -21.60
C PRO A 70 8.17 -2.35 -20.12
N VAL A 71 8.51 -1.15 -19.63
CA VAL A 71 8.21 -0.70 -18.27
C VAL A 71 7.39 0.58 -18.34
N TYR A 72 6.35 0.67 -17.52
CA TYR A 72 5.51 1.86 -17.36
C TYR A 72 5.56 2.27 -15.89
N VAL A 73 5.93 3.51 -15.61
CA VAL A 73 6.16 4.01 -14.25
C VAL A 73 5.19 5.13 -13.94
N ALA A 74 4.54 5.06 -12.79
CA ALA A 74 3.72 6.12 -12.22
C ALA A 74 4.28 6.52 -10.85
N VAL A 75 4.71 7.78 -10.74
CA VAL A 75 5.04 8.40 -9.46
C VAL A 75 3.78 9.10 -8.95
N VAL A 76 3.10 8.50 -7.99
CA VAL A 76 1.76 8.90 -7.53
C VAL A 76 1.63 8.72 -6.02
N PRO A 77 0.74 9.46 -5.35
CA PRO A 77 0.51 9.26 -3.93
C PRO A 77 -0.17 7.90 -3.68
N THR A 78 0.22 7.24 -2.59
CA THR A 78 -0.26 5.91 -2.14
C THR A 78 -0.62 5.95 -0.66
N GLY A 79 -1.30 4.89 -0.17
CA GLY A 79 -1.56 4.69 1.26
C GLY A 79 -2.97 4.18 1.59
N GLU A 80 -3.22 4.02 2.89
CA GLU A 80 -4.46 3.43 3.44
C GLU A 80 -5.74 4.23 3.12
N TRP A 81 -5.60 5.53 2.83
CA TRP A 81 -6.74 6.41 2.54
C TRP A 81 -7.20 6.35 1.08
N PHE A 82 -6.47 5.64 0.22
CA PHE A 82 -6.79 5.48 -1.20
C PHE A 82 -7.64 4.22 -1.45
N PRO A 83 -8.31 4.10 -2.61
CA PRO A 83 -9.21 2.97 -2.91
C PRO A 83 -8.58 1.57 -2.89
N GLU A 84 -7.26 1.50 -2.90
CA GLU A 84 -6.48 0.28 -2.74
C GLU A 84 -6.20 -0.10 -1.27
N GLU A 85 -6.54 0.75 -0.29
CA GLU A 85 -6.33 0.50 1.15
C GLU A 85 -4.88 0.06 1.45
N GLY A 86 -3.90 0.78 0.89
CA GLY A 86 -2.47 0.47 1.04
C GLY A 86 -1.93 -0.64 0.13
N ASP A 87 -2.77 -1.36 -0.61
CA ASP A 87 -2.35 -2.39 -1.57
C ASP A 87 -1.83 -1.75 -2.87
N THR A 88 -0.60 -1.23 -2.84
CA THR A 88 -0.02 -0.52 -4.00
C THR A 88 0.23 -1.45 -5.20
N GLU A 89 0.39 -2.75 -4.98
CA GLU A 89 0.46 -3.74 -6.06
C GLU A 89 -0.88 -3.83 -6.82
N LEU A 90 -2.01 -3.72 -6.11
CA LEU A 90 -3.35 -3.62 -6.71
C LEU A 90 -3.49 -2.35 -7.57
N LEU A 91 -2.94 -1.22 -7.12
CA LEU A 91 -2.91 0.00 -7.93
C LEU A 91 -2.10 -0.21 -9.22
N ALA A 92 -0.92 -0.83 -9.13
CA ALA A 92 -0.09 -1.15 -10.28
C ALA A 92 -0.82 -2.08 -11.27
N GLY A 93 -1.56 -3.06 -10.78
CA GLY A 93 -2.35 -3.96 -11.62
C GLY A 93 -3.56 -3.30 -12.28
N ARG A 94 -4.23 -2.38 -11.59
CA ARG A 94 -5.31 -1.55 -12.17
C ARG A 94 -4.77 -0.60 -13.25
N LEU A 95 -3.60 0.00 -13.04
CA LEU A 95 -2.89 0.78 -14.05
C LEU A 95 -2.55 -0.07 -15.28
N ALA A 96 -2.06 -1.29 -15.07
CA ALA A 96 -1.74 -2.22 -16.14
C ALA A 96 -2.97 -2.57 -16.98
N ALA A 97 -4.07 -2.94 -16.32
CA ALA A 97 -5.33 -3.24 -16.98
C ALA A 97 -5.90 -2.03 -17.75
N ALA A 98 -5.74 -0.82 -17.21
CA ALA A 98 -6.21 0.39 -17.87
C ALA A 98 -5.34 0.80 -19.09
N ASN A 99 -4.02 0.59 -19.04
CA ASN A 99 -3.13 0.82 -20.18
C ASN A 99 -3.27 -0.26 -21.26
N GLY A 100 -3.55 -1.51 -20.87
CA GLY A 100 -3.83 -2.63 -21.78
C GLY A 100 -2.64 -3.06 -22.64
N LYS A 101 -1.41 -2.71 -22.24
CA LYS A 101 -0.17 -3.08 -22.94
C LYS A 101 0.64 -4.08 -22.10
N PRO A 102 1.25 -5.11 -22.72
CA PRO A 102 2.18 -5.98 -22.02
C PRO A 102 3.39 -5.22 -21.46
N GLY A 103 3.80 -5.54 -20.24
CA GLY A 103 4.96 -4.92 -19.60
C GLY A 103 4.99 -5.07 -18.08
N VAL A 104 5.98 -4.45 -17.46
CA VAL A 104 6.06 -4.28 -16.00
C VAL A 104 5.53 -2.89 -15.65
N TYR A 105 4.60 -2.85 -14.71
CA TYR A 105 3.99 -1.61 -14.22
C TYR A 105 4.51 -1.32 -12.84
N VAL A 106 5.09 -0.14 -12.67
CA VAL A 106 5.78 0.27 -11.44
C VAL A 106 5.08 1.50 -10.85
N VAL A 107 4.80 1.46 -9.56
CA VAL A 107 4.27 2.58 -8.78
C VAL A 107 5.29 3.00 -7.75
N MET A 108 5.57 4.30 -7.69
CA MET A 108 6.51 4.88 -6.72
C MET A 108 5.86 6.02 -5.96
N ASP A 109 6.08 6.07 -4.65
CA ASP A 109 5.58 7.13 -3.75
C ASP A 109 6.70 7.95 -3.09
N GLY A 110 7.96 7.71 -3.50
CA GLY A 110 9.17 8.35 -2.96
C GLY A 110 9.82 7.63 -1.79
N THR A 111 9.12 6.67 -1.19
CA THR A 111 9.66 5.81 -0.13
C THR A 111 9.71 4.36 -0.54
N THR A 112 8.77 3.93 -1.38
CA THR A 112 8.62 2.55 -1.80
C THR A 112 8.38 2.49 -3.30
N THR A 113 8.94 1.45 -3.92
CA THR A 113 8.70 1.08 -5.30
C THR A 113 7.94 -0.23 -5.30
N TYR A 114 6.78 -0.27 -5.94
CA TYR A 114 5.98 -1.47 -6.15
C TYR A 114 5.93 -1.78 -7.63
N GLY A 115 5.88 -3.06 -7.99
CA GLY A 115 5.57 -3.37 -9.38
C GLY A 115 4.95 -4.73 -9.58
N THR A 116 4.32 -4.85 -10.75
CA THR A 116 3.61 -6.04 -11.19
C THR A 116 3.86 -6.27 -12.67
N GLU A 117 3.91 -7.53 -13.06
CA GLU A 117 3.96 -7.95 -14.45
C GLU A 117 2.55 -8.02 -15.02
N HIS A 118 2.39 -7.63 -16.28
CA HIS A 118 1.14 -7.74 -17.01
C HIS A 118 1.43 -8.31 -18.41
N GLU A 119 0.92 -9.51 -18.66
CA GLU A 119 0.98 -10.19 -19.96
C GLU A 119 2.40 -10.29 -20.56
N VAL A 120 3.42 -10.32 -19.71
CA VAL A 120 4.82 -10.38 -20.10
C VAL A 120 5.52 -11.55 -19.41
N LYS A 121 6.42 -12.24 -20.12
CA LYS A 121 7.26 -13.31 -19.55
C LYS A 121 8.45 -12.72 -18.79
N ALA A 122 8.15 -12.04 -17.70
CA ALA A 122 9.15 -11.45 -16.84
C ALA A 122 8.85 -11.76 -15.37
N TYR A 123 9.85 -11.50 -14.55
CA TYR A 123 9.73 -11.39 -13.10
C TYR A 123 10.20 -10.03 -12.67
N ALA A 124 9.40 -9.35 -11.87
CA ALA A 124 9.68 -8.14 -11.16
C ALA A 124 9.45 -8.39 -9.65
N ARG A 125 10.15 -7.66 -8.79
CA ARG A 125 9.87 -7.75 -7.35
C ARG A 125 8.53 -7.09 -7.04
N ALA A 126 7.78 -7.65 -6.09
CA ALA A 126 6.53 -7.03 -5.66
C ALA A 126 6.78 -5.62 -5.09
N SER A 127 7.85 -5.46 -4.30
CA SER A 127 8.28 -4.16 -3.80
C SER A 127 9.78 -4.05 -3.51
N ASP A 128 10.25 -2.81 -3.39
CA ASP A 128 11.55 -2.45 -2.85
C ASP A 128 11.47 -1.11 -2.09
N TYR A 129 12.30 -0.93 -1.07
CA TYR A 129 12.30 0.26 -0.22
C TYR A 129 13.46 1.19 -0.59
N ALA A 130 13.21 2.49 -0.54
CA ALA A 130 14.27 3.47 -0.74
C ALA A 130 15.29 3.39 0.41
N GLU A 131 16.57 3.43 0.06
CA GLU A 131 17.64 3.67 1.03
C GLU A 131 17.65 5.15 1.46
N ALA A 132 18.28 5.42 2.62
CA ALA A 132 18.38 6.78 3.12
C ALA A 132 19.15 7.68 2.13
N ASN A 133 18.51 8.78 1.71
CA ASN A 133 19.02 9.75 0.71
C ASN A 133 19.16 9.20 -0.72
N GLN A 134 18.53 8.07 -1.05
CA GLN A 134 18.50 7.57 -2.42
C GLN A 134 17.57 8.44 -3.28
N SER A 135 18.02 8.81 -4.49
CA SER A 135 17.15 9.49 -5.46
C SER A 135 16.13 8.51 -6.04
N MET A 136 14.98 9.02 -6.52
CA MET A 136 13.98 8.17 -7.19
C MET A 136 14.56 7.50 -8.44
N GLY A 137 15.42 8.19 -9.19
CA GLY A 137 16.11 7.61 -10.35
C GLY A 137 16.97 6.41 -9.96
N SER A 138 17.74 6.52 -8.88
CA SER A 138 18.55 5.41 -8.36
C SER A 138 17.68 4.28 -7.84
N GLN A 139 16.62 4.59 -7.08
CA GLN A 139 15.68 3.59 -6.55
C GLN A 139 15.05 2.77 -7.67
N LEU A 140 14.58 3.44 -8.73
CA LEU A 140 13.99 2.77 -9.88
C LEU A 140 15.03 1.92 -10.62
N ALA A 141 16.26 2.42 -10.81
CA ALA A 141 17.32 1.66 -11.45
C ALA A 141 17.66 0.37 -10.69
N ASP A 142 17.75 0.44 -9.36
CA ASP A 142 18.02 -0.73 -8.50
C ASP A 142 16.86 -1.74 -8.53
N TYR A 143 15.62 -1.25 -8.51
CA TYR A 143 14.44 -2.09 -8.70
C TYR A 143 14.47 -2.81 -10.06
N LEU A 144 14.70 -2.07 -11.15
CA LEU A 144 14.71 -2.60 -12.52
C LEU A 144 15.89 -3.53 -12.79
N ALA A 145 17.03 -3.37 -12.10
CA ALA A 145 18.15 -4.31 -12.18
C ALA A 145 17.77 -5.73 -11.70
N ASN A 146 16.69 -5.87 -10.94
CA ASN A 146 16.16 -7.16 -10.50
C ASN A 146 15.11 -7.76 -11.46
N VAL A 147 14.69 -7.03 -12.49
CA VAL A 147 13.74 -7.51 -13.49
C VAL A 147 14.40 -8.54 -14.39
N LYS A 148 13.77 -9.71 -14.53
CA LYS A 148 14.30 -10.83 -15.32
C LYS A 148 13.30 -11.24 -16.37
N ALA A 149 13.69 -11.20 -17.64
CA ALA A 149 12.90 -11.72 -18.74
C ALA A 149 13.43 -13.11 -19.14
N ASP A 150 12.57 -14.12 -19.13
CA ASP A 150 12.93 -15.50 -19.44
C ASP A 150 11.66 -16.31 -19.77
N ASP A 151 11.77 -17.29 -20.67
CA ASP A 151 10.65 -18.15 -21.10
C ASP A 151 10.08 -19.03 -20.00
N ARG A 152 10.78 -19.18 -18.86
CA ARG A 152 10.28 -19.88 -17.67
C ARG A 152 9.15 -19.15 -16.95
N TYR A 153 8.93 -17.87 -17.26
CA TYR A 153 7.88 -17.06 -16.64
C TYR A 153 6.59 -17.08 -17.45
N ASP A 154 5.46 -17.10 -16.76
CA ASP A 154 4.15 -17.07 -17.40
C ASP A 154 3.70 -15.63 -17.65
N ALA A 155 3.30 -15.34 -18.89
CA ALA A 155 2.60 -14.11 -19.21
C ALA A 155 1.14 -14.20 -18.72
N LYS A 156 0.84 -13.56 -17.59
CA LYS A 156 -0.50 -13.50 -17.00
C LYS A 156 -0.95 -12.05 -16.81
N PRO A 157 -2.25 -11.76 -16.89
CA PRO A 157 -2.77 -10.45 -16.51
C PRO A 157 -2.44 -10.13 -15.04
N ALA A 158 -2.04 -8.89 -14.79
CA ALA A 158 -1.88 -8.37 -13.45
C ALA A 158 -3.20 -8.43 -12.65
N ARG A 159 -3.10 -8.56 -11.33
CA ARG A 159 -4.24 -8.59 -10.42
C ARG A 159 -4.93 -7.22 -10.37
N THR A 160 -6.25 -7.19 -10.58
CA THR A 160 -7.07 -5.97 -10.52
C THR A 160 -8.06 -5.95 -9.36
N GLU A 161 -8.12 -7.04 -8.59
CA GLU A 161 -9.03 -7.22 -7.46
C GLU A 161 -8.24 -7.40 -6.14
N PRO A 162 -8.78 -6.92 -5.00
CA PRO A 162 -8.16 -7.16 -3.69
C PRO A 162 -7.95 -8.65 -3.42
N LEU A 163 -6.88 -8.98 -2.69
CA LEU A 163 -6.70 -10.34 -2.21
C LEU A 163 -7.82 -10.71 -1.24
N PRO A 164 -8.28 -11.98 -1.24
CA PRO A 164 -9.25 -12.44 -0.25
C PRO A 164 -8.68 -12.23 1.16
N PRO A 165 -9.51 -11.85 2.15
CA PRO A 165 -9.06 -11.64 3.51
C PRO A 165 -8.38 -12.92 4.01
N ARG A 166 -7.17 -12.76 4.56
CA ARG A 166 -6.44 -13.89 5.13
C ARG A 166 -7.27 -14.42 6.30
N PRO A 167 -7.55 -15.74 6.38
CA PRO A 167 -8.31 -16.28 7.49
C PRO A 167 -7.61 -15.90 8.80
N GLU A 168 -8.37 -15.35 9.74
CA GLU A 168 -7.84 -15.05 11.07
C GLU A 168 -7.25 -16.33 11.63
N ARG A 169 -5.94 -16.33 11.89
CA ARG A 169 -5.33 -17.38 12.69
C ARG A 169 -5.89 -17.21 14.10
N THR A 170 -6.95 -17.94 14.41
CA THR A 170 -7.44 -18.12 15.78
C THR A 170 -6.34 -18.86 16.52
N SER A 171 -5.36 -18.12 17.01
CA SER A 171 -4.46 -18.63 18.03
C SER A 171 -5.37 -18.80 19.24
N GLU A 172 -5.73 -20.04 19.58
CA GLU A 172 -6.26 -20.28 20.92
C GLU A 172 -5.25 -19.65 21.87
N PRO A 173 -5.66 -18.70 22.74
CA PRO A 173 -4.73 -18.14 23.69
C PRO A 173 -4.18 -19.31 24.50
N ASP A 174 -2.88 -19.57 24.35
CA ASP A 174 -2.17 -20.58 25.13
C ASP A 174 -2.53 -20.30 26.58
N ARG A 175 -3.30 -21.21 27.18
CA ARG A 175 -3.70 -21.08 28.58
C ARG A 175 -2.42 -21.19 29.35
N PHE A 176 -1.90 -20.04 29.82
CA PHE A 176 -0.74 -19.99 30.70
C PHE A 176 -0.92 -21.02 31.81
N THR A 177 -0.21 -22.14 31.69
CA THR A 177 -0.25 -23.15 32.72
C THR A 177 0.73 -22.73 33.80
N THR A 178 0.45 -23.07 35.06
CA THR A 178 1.35 -22.82 36.19
C THR A 178 2.73 -23.48 35.99
N ARG A 179 2.83 -24.43 35.05
CA ARG A 179 4.06 -25.11 34.65
C ARG A 179 5.00 -24.19 33.85
N ASP A 180 4.46 -23.30 33.03
CA ASP A 180 5.24 -22.37 32.20
C ASP A 180 5.84 -21.21 33.02
N ALA A 181 5.17 -20.83 34.11
CA ALA A 181 5.67 -19.84 35.07
C ALA A 181 6.93 -20.33 35.82
N ILE A 182 7.08 -21.64 36.00
CA ILE A 182 8.26 -22.22 36.67
C ILE A 182 9.41 -22.43 35.67
N GLY A 183 9.09 -22.74 34.40
CA GLY A 183 10.09 -22.90 33.33
C GLY A 183 10.78 -21.59 32.92
N ASN A 184 10.05 -20.47 32.91
CA ASN A 184 10.57 -19.14 32.57
C ASN A 184 10.92 -18.25 33.80
N GLY A 185 10.77 -18.79 35.01
CA GLY A 185 10.82 -18.05 36.28
C GLY A 185 12.20 -17.59 36.76
N LEU A 186 13.31 -17.97 36.11
CA LEU A 186 14.64 -17.47 36.47
C LEU A 186 15.01 -16.12 35.83
N GLY A 187 14.24 -15.63 34.85
CA GLY A 187 14.44 -14.32 34.21
C GLY A 187 13.54 -13.20 34.73
N GLY A 188 12.36 -13.52 35.30
CA GLY A 188 11.34 -12.54 35.70
C GLY A 188 11.43 -12.02 37.14
N GLY A 189 12.14 -12.73 38.03
CA GLY A 189 12.19 -12.39 39.46
C GLY A 189 12.90 -11.07 39.78
N VAL A 190 13.85 -10.65 38.94
CA VAL A 190 14.65 -9.44 39.18
C VAL A 190 13.90 -8.17 38.78
N LEU A 191 13.09 -8.21 37.71
CA LEU A 191 12.34 -7.04 37.23
C LEU A 191 11.07 -6.76 38.08
N GLY A 192 10.44 -7.80 38.65
CA GLY A 192 9.31 -7.63 39.58
C GLY A 192 9.71 -7.00 40.91
N LEU A 193 10.90 -7.32 41.43
CA LEU A 193 11.40 -6.73 42.69
C LEU A 193 11.78 -5.26 42.56
N MET A 194 12.32 -4.84 41.40
CA MET A 194 12.68 -3.44 41.16
C MET A 194 11.45 -2.52 41.06
N SER A 195 10.38 -2.99 40.41
CA SER A 195 9.12 -2.24 40.29
C SER A 195 8.35 -2.19 41.62
N GLY A 196 8.36 -3.26 42.41
CA GLY A 196 7.79 -3.26 43.77
C GLY A 196 8.52 -2.34 44.76
N ALA A 197 9.86 -2.32 44.73
CA ALA A 197 10.66 -1.47 45.61
C ALA A 197 10.48 0.03 45.31
N LEU A 198 10.30 0.39 44.04
CA LEU A 198 10.10 1.77 43.62
C LEU A 198 8.75 2.33 44.10
N LEU A 199 7.69 1.52 44.03
CA LEU A 199 6.37 1.88 44.57
C LEU A 199 6.38 1.97 46.09
N ALA A 200 7.03 1.02 46.79
CA ALA A 200 7.14 1.07 48.25
C ALA A 200 7.91 2.31 48.73
N GLY A 201 8.98 2.70 48.02
CA GLY A 201 9.75 3.91 48.31
C GLY A 201 8.92 5.19 48.17
N VAL A 202 8.11 5.30 47.12
CA VAL A 202 7.22 6.46 46.90
C VAL A 202 6.18 6.56 48.02
N VAL A 203 5.53 5.45 48.38
CA VAL A 203 4.50 5.43 49.43
C VAL A 203 5.09 5.80 50.80
N LEU A 204 6.25 5.25 51.16
CA LEU A 204 6.93 5.58 52.42
C LEU A 204 7.41 7.03 52.45
N GLY A 205 7.90 7.57 51.33
CA GLY A 205 8.31 8.97 51.22
C GLY A 205 7.15 9.95 51.44
N VAL A 206 5.99 9.66 50.85
CA VAL A 206 4.77 10.46 51.04
C VAL A 206 4.28 10.37 52.49
N ALA A 207 4.25 9.18 53.08
CA ALA A 207 3.82 8.98 54.47
C ALA A 207 4.71 9.75 55.46
N ALA A 208 6.03 9.72 55.28
CA ALA A 208 6.98 10.45 56.13
C ALA A 208 6.82 11.97 56.01
N MET A 209 6.51 12.48 54.81
CA MET A 209 6.30 13.91 54.58
C MET A 209 4.99 14.41 55.23
N VAL A 210 3.92 13.62 55.19
CA VAL A 210 2.65 13.92 55.85
C VAL A 210 2.80 13.88 57.38
N ALA A 211 3.52 12.89 57.92
CA ALA A 211 3.76 12.76 59.36
C ALA A 211 4.58 13.95 59.91
N ARG A 212 5.58 14.44 59.17
CA ARG A 212 6.36 15.63 59.55
C ARG A 212 5.54 16.91 59.60
N ARG A 213 4.49 17.02 58.78
CA ARG A 213 3.61 18.20 58.74
C ARG A 213 2.58 18.22 59.86
N ALA A 214 2.27 17.07 60.46
CA ALA A 214 1.31 16.94 61.56
C ALA A 214 1.93 17.07 62.97
N GLY A 215 3.27 17.04 63.09
CA GLY A 215 3.97 17.11 64.38
C GLY A 215 4.37 18.53 64.84
N GLY A 216 4.04 19.58 64.07
CA GLY A 216 4.50 20.94 64.29
C GLY A 216 3.49 21.87 64.97
N THR A 217 2.76 21.40 65.98
CA THR A 217 1.94 22.25 66.86
C THR A 217 1.78 21.61 68.24
N ARG A 218 2.81 21.76 69.08
CA ARG A 218 2.65 21.99 70.53
C ARG A 218 3.79 22.84 71.03
#